data_AF-A0A4R5YM67-F1
#
_entry.id   AF-A0A4R5YM67-F1
#
_cell.length_a   1.000
_cell.length_b   1.000
_cell.length_c   1.000
_cell.angle_alpha   90.00
_cell.angle_beta   90.00
_cell.angle_gamma   90.00
#
_symmetry.space_group_name_H-M   'P 1'
#
loop_
_entity.id
_entity.type
_entity.pdbx_description
1 polymer ?
#
loop_
_entity_poly.entity_id
_entity_poly.type
_entity_poly.pdbx_seq_one_letter_code
_entity_poly.pdbx_strand_id
1 'polypeptide(L)'
;MICATKDEADAVRRHLDAHIARTRAEPGCLLFEITPLGGGRAWSVEELFTDAHAFREHQRRAAESEWGRATAGIERRYRIEGLPPEE
;
A
#
# COMPACT_ATOMS: atom_id res chain seq x y z
N MET A 1 -0.31 -7.87 2.75
CA MET A 1 -1.42 -8.07 1.80
C MET A 1 -1.51 -9.55 1.42
N ILE A 2 -2.72 -10.12 1.34
CA ILE A 2 -2.96 -11.54 1.06
C ILE A 2 -4.03 -11.66 -0.03
N CYS A 3 -3.68 -12.25 -1.18
CA CYS A 3 -4.59 -12.51 -2.29
C CYS A 3 -5.22 -13.89 -2.16
N ALA A 4 -6.55 -13.95 -2.21
CA ALA A 4 -7.33 -15.18 -2.26
C ALA A 4 -7.25 -15.83 -3.66
N THR A 5 -7.16 -15.03 -4.73
CA THR A 5 -7.21 -15.52 -6.11
C THR A 5 -5.96 -15.17 -6.91
N LYS A 6 -5.80 -15.86 -8.05
CA LYS A 6 -4.77 -15.52 -9.03
C LYS A 6 -5.04 -14.14 -9.66
N ASP A 7 -6.29 -13.78 -9.89
CA ASP A 7 -6.66 -12.51 -10.53
C ASP A 7 -6.31 -11.31 -9.64
N GLU A 8 -6.50 -11.43 -8.33
CA GLU A 8 -6.02 -10.44 -7.35
C GLU A 8 -4.50 -10.33 -7.36
N ALA A 9 -3.80 -11.47 -7.35
CA ALA A 9 -2.35 -11.51 -7.40
C ALA A 9 -1.80 -10.87 -8.71
N ASP A 10 -2.49 -11.08 -9.83
CA ASP A 10 -2.14 -10.47 -11.11
C ASP A 10 -2.48 -8.98 -11.14
N ALA A 11 -3.57 -8.55 -10.50
CA ALA A 11 -3.88 -7.13 -10.32
C ALA A 11 -2.78 -6.41 -9.53
N VAL A 12 -2.30 -7.01 -8.43
CA VAL A 12 -1.15 -6.49 -7.67
C VAL A 12 0.04 -6.31 -8.60
N ARG A 13 0.49 -7.36 -9.31
CA ARG A 13 1.66 -7.28 -10.19
C ARG A 13 1.53 -6.22 -11.28
N ARG A 14 0.34 -6.06 -11.87
CA ARG A 14 0.10 -5.08 -12.94
C ARG A 14 0.26 -3.64 -12.48
N HIS A 15 -0.17 -3.32 -11.26
CA HIS A 15 -0.20 -1.93 -10.77
C HIS A 15 0.94 -1.60 -9.79
N LEU A 16 1.74 -2.60 -9.39
CA LEU A 16 2.74 -2.49 -8.32
C LEU A 16 3.80 -1.42 -8.60
N ASP A 17 4.51 -1.51 -9.72
CA ASP A 17 5.62 -0.61 -10.00
C ASP A 17 5.18 0.86 -10.06
N ALA A 18 4.02 1.11 -10.68
CA ALA A 18 3.43 2.44 -10.75
C ALA A 18 2.94 2.95 -9.38
N HIS A 19 2.48 2.07 -8.50
CA HIS A 19 2.14 2.45 -7.13
C HIS A 19 3.39 2.80 -6.32
N ILE A 20 4.42 1.95 -6.35
CA ILE A 20 5.69 2.19 -5.66
C ILE A 20 6.31 3.51 -6.10
N ALA A 21 6.40 3.74 -7.42
CA ALA A 21 6.99 4.97 -7.95
C ALA A 21 6.22 6.22 -7.52
N ARG A 22 4.88 6.16 -7.55
CA ARG A 22 4.04 7.29 -7.10
C ARG A 22 4.20 7.56 -5.62
N THR A 23 4.16 6.52 -4.78
CA THR A 23 4.23 6.69 -3.33
C THR A 23 5.59 7.16 -2.86
N ARG A 24 6.68 6.68 -3.46
CA ARG A 24 8.03 7.21 -3.19
C ARG A 24 8.20 8.68 -3.60
N ALA A 25 7.38 9.17 -4.53
CA ALA A 25 7.38 10.58 -4.93
C ALA A 25 6.45 11.45 -4.05
N GLU A 26 5.69 10.87 -3.13
CA GLU A 26 4.80 11.63 -2.25
C GLU A 26 5.61 12.44 -1.22
N PRO A 27 5.26 13.72 -0.98
CA PRO A 27 5.88 14.50 0.08
C PRO A 27 5.72 13.82 1.44
N GLY A 28 6.84 13.68 2.17
CA GLY A 28 6.86 13.04 3.48
C GLY A 28 7.01 11.52 3.46
N CYS A 29 7.08 10.87 2.29
CA CYS A 29 7.44 9.44 2.21
C CYS A 29 8.93 9.26 2.52
N LEU A 30 9.25 8.48 3.57
CA LEU A 30 10.61 8.16 3.98
C LEU A 30 11.02 6.74 3.55
N LEU A 31 10.09 5.79 3.66
CA LEU A 31 10.25 4.40 3.23
C LEU A 31 8.95 3.93 2.59
N PHE A 32 9.07 3.25 1.45
CA PHE A 32 7.95 2.51 0.87
C PHE A 32 8.48 1.29 0.12
N GLU A 33 8.22 0.11 0.68
CA GLU A 33 8.67 -1.17 0.16
C GLU A 33 7.52 -2.18 0.14
N ILE A 34 7.40 -2.90 -0.97
CA ILE A 34 6.45 -3.99 -1.12
C ILE A 34 7.22 -5.19 -1.63
N THR A 35 7.28 -6.25 -0.82
CA THR A 35 8.10 -7.44 -1.11
C THR A 35 7.22 -8.68 -1.20
N PRO A 36 7.33 -9.51 -2.24
CA PRO A 36 6.61 -10.77 -2.32
C PRO A 36 6.99 -11.70 -1.16
N LEU A 37 5.97 -12.20 -0.46
CA LEU A 37 6.12 -13.32 0.47
C LEU A 37 5.85 -14.59 -0.36
N GLY A 38 6.70 -15.60 -0.22
CA GLY A 38 6.72 -16.78 -1.09
C GLY A 38 5.34 -17.41 -1.39
N GLY A 39 5.25 -18.17 -2.49
CA GLY A 39 3.98 -18.76 -2.95
C GLY A 39 3.14 -17.84 -3.86
N GLY A 40 3.60 -16.61 -4.12
CA GLY A 40 3.10 -15.77 -5.20
C GLY A 40 1.69 -15.19 -4.99
N ARG A 41 1.18 -15.19 -3.75
CA ARG A 41 -0.13 -14.65 -3.40
C ARG A 41 -0.11 -13.74 -2.17
N ALA A 42 1.07 -13.42 -1.65
CA ALA A 42 1.20 -12.55 -0.49
C ALA A 42 2.36 -11.58 -0.68
N TRP A 43 2.23 -10.40 -0.08
CA TRP A 43 3.24 -9.34 -0.09
C TRP A 43 3.33 -8.71 1.30
N SER A 44 4.53 -8.46 1.78
CA SER A 44 4.75 -7.51 2.87
C SER A 44 4.70 -6.09 2.31
N VAL A 45 4.25 -5.16 3.13
CA VAL A 45 4.21 -3.73 2.82
C VAL A 45 4.80 -3.04 4.03
N GLU A 46 5.84 -2.25 3.81
CA GLU A 46 6.52 -1.45 4.82
C GLU A 46 6.49 0.00 4.40
N GLU A 47 5.96 0.85 5.28
CA GLU A 47 5.70 2.25 4.98
C GLU A 47 6.16 3.10 6.17
N LEU A 48 6.90 4.17 5.88
CA LEU A 48 7.31 5.17 6.87
C LEU A 48 7.12 6.55 6.28
N PHE A 49 6.47 7.42 7.07
CA PHE A 49 6.22 8.80 6.70
C PHE A 49 6.74 9.75 7.78
N THR A 50 7.01 10.99 7.41
CA THR A 50 7.53 12.04 8.31
C THR A 50 6.59 12.33 9.47
N ASP A 51 5.28 12.26 9.23
CA ASP A 51 4.25 12.60 10.20
C ASP A 51 2.88 12.00 9.84
N ALA A 52 1.94 12.13 10.77
CA ALA A 52 0.57 11.63 10.63
C ALA A 52 -0.20 12.28 9.47
N HIS A 53 0.07 13.56 9.17
CA HIS A 53 -0.62 14.26 8.08
C HIS A 53 -0.19 13.70 6.72
N ALA A 54 1.13 13.54 6.51
CA ALA A 54 1.67 12.91 5.30
C ALA A 54 1.11 11.48 5.11
N PHE A 55 1.02 10.69 6.18
CA PHE A 55 0.47 9.35 6.09
C PHE A 55 -1.03 9.31 5.77
N ARG A 56 -1.84 10.20 6.35
CA ARG A 56 -3.28 10.28 6.00
C ARG A 56 -3.49 10.71 4.54
N GLU A 57 -2.72 11.68 4.06
CA GLU A 57 -2.76 12.08 2.65
C GLU A 57 -2.35 10.92 1.74
N HIS A 58 -1.34 10.15 2.13
CA HIS A 58 -0.97 8.92 1.44
C HIS A 58 -2.15 7.94 1.37
N GLN A 59 -2.79 7.62 2.51
CA GLN A 59 -3.93 6.70 2.54
C GLN A 59 -5.07 7.14 1.60
N ARG A 60 -5.38 8.44 1.58
CA ARG A 60 -6.40 9.02 0.69
C ARG A 60 -6.00 8.86 -0.79
N ARG A 61 -4.78 9.25 -1.16
CA ARG A 61 -4.26 9.13 -2.53
C ARG A 61 -4.19 7.68 -2.99
N ALA A 62 -3.75 6.78 -2.10
CA ALA A 62 -3.68 5.34 -2.38
C ALA A 62 -5.07 4.77 -2.65
N ALA A 63 -6.08 5.10 -1.84
CA ALA A 63 -7.46 4.67 -2.02
C ALA A 63 -8.09 5.19 -3.33
N GLU A 64 -7.83 6.44 -3.70
CA GLU A 64 -8.33 7.07 -4.93
C GLU A 64 -7.56 6.66 -6.19
N SER A 65 -6.42 5.99 -6.04
CA SER A 65 -5.57 5.60 -7.16
C SER A 65 -6.13 4.38 -7.92
N GLU A 66 -5.60 4.16 -9.13
CA GLU A 66 -5.85 2.92 -9.87
C GLU A 66 -5.43 1.67 -9.06
N TRP A 67 -4.35 1.77 -8.29
CA TRP A 67 -3.93 0.70 -7.38
C TRP A 67 -4.98 0.43 -6.30
N GLY A 68 -5.50 1.50 -5.67
CA GLY A 68 -6.55 1.41 -4.66
C GLY A 68 -7.80 0.72 -5.19
N ARG A 69 -8.27 1.12 -6.38
CA ARG A 69 -9.41 0.48 -7.05
C ARG A 69 -9.13 -0.98 -7.40
N ALA A 70 -7.97 -1.29 -8.00
CA ALA A 70 -7.63 -2.63 -8.46
C ALA A 70 -7.41 -3.63 -7.32
N THR A 71 -7.04 -3.14 -6.13
CA THR A 71 -6.69 -3.97 -4.96
C THR A 71 -7.66 -3.80 -3.79
N ALA A 72 -8.82 -3.15 -3.99
CA ALA A 72 -9.77 -2.82 -2.92
C ALA A 72 -10.29 -4.04 -2.16
N GLY A 73 -10.53 -5.16 -2.85
CA GLY A 73 -11.04 -6.40 -2.25
C GLY A 73 -9.98 -7.28 -1.57
N ILE A 74 -8.69 -6.94 -1.70
CA ILE A 74 -7.60 -7.79 -1.22
C ILE A 74 -7.43 -7.63 0.29
N GLU A 75 -7.34 -8.75 1.00
CA GLU A 75 -7.15 -8.77 2.44
C GLU A 75 -5.84 -8.09 2.84
N ARG A 76 -5.93 -7.24 3.87
CA ARG A 76 -4.79 -6.53 4.45
C ARG A 76 -4.75 -6.79 5.96
N ARG A 77 -3.66 -7.38 6.42
CA ARG A 77 -3.32 -7.50 7.84
C ARG A 77 -2.12 -6.60 8.09
N TYR A 78 -2.31 -5.55 8.87
CA TYR A 78 -1.26 -4.59 9.20
C TYR A 78 -1.46 -4.02 10.60
N ARG A 79 -0.42 -3.37 11.10
CA ARG A 79 -0.44 -2.54 12.29
C ARG A 79 0.07 -1.16 11.90
N ILE A 80 -0.58 -0.11 12.40
CA ILE A 80 -0.10 1.26 12.29
C ILE A 80 0.36 1.68 13.67
N GLU A 81 1.53 2.30 13.75
CA GLU A 81 2.09 2.87 14.97
C GLU A 81 2.32 4.37 14.74
N GLY A 82 2.09 5.21 15.76
CA GLY A 82 2.33 6.65 15.67
C GLY A 82 1.26 7.47 14.93
N LEU A 83 0.13 6.88 14.52
CA LEU A 83 -1.01 7.61 13.97
C LEU A 83 -2.00 7.98 15.10
N PRO A 84 -2.13 9.26 15.49
CA PRO A 84 -3.14 9.67 16.46
C PRO A 84 -4.56 9.46 15.89
N PRO A 85 -5.60 9.39 16.75
CA PRO A 85 -6.99 9.44 16.27
C PRO A 85 -7.25 10.71 15.46
N GLU A 86 -8.25 10.66 14.57
CA GLU A 86 -8.80 11.87 13.96
C GLU A 86 -9.57 12.64 15.05
N GLU A 87 -9.38 13.96 15.10
CA GLU A 87 -10.09 14.85 16.03
C GLU A 87 -11.55 15.07 15.62
#